data_AF-A0A2I3GPS9-F1
#
_entry.id   AF-A0A2I3GPS9-F1
#
_cell.length_a   1.000
_cell.length_b   1.000
_cell.length_c   1.000
_cell.angle_alpha   90.00
_cell.angle_beta   90.00
_cell.angle_gamma   90.00
#
_symmetry.space_group_name_H-M   'P 1'
#
loop_
_entity.id
_entity.type
_entity.pdbx_description
1 polymer ?
#
loop_
_entity_poly.entity_id
_entity_poly.type
_entity_poly.pdbx_seq_one_letter_code
_entity_poly.pdbx_strand_id
1 'polypeptide(L)'
;MAGAEWKSLEECLEKHLPLPDLQEVKRVLYGKELRSLDLPREAFEAASREDFELQGYAFEAAEEQLRRPRIVHVGLVQNRIPLPANAPVAEQVSALHRRIKAIVEVAAMCGVNIICFQEVLCPHHQEPRPPCCYTPSCCLIPSVFSYCSESIHSSPSLYHHLVQAPGTHPWLLYSL
;
A
#
# COMPACT_ATOMS: atom_id res chain seq x y z
N MET A 1 3.47 9.90 -36.04
CA MET A 1 4.55 9.12 -35.38
C MET A 1 4.17 8.96 -33.94
N ALA A 2 3.97 7.73 -33.45
CA ALA A 2 3.75 7.49 -32.04
C ALA A 2 5.06 7.83 -31.32
N GLY A 3 5.11 9.01 -30.67
CA GLY A 3 6.23 9.35 -29.79
C GLY A 3 6.35 8.29 -28.71
N ALA A 4 7.57 8.02 -28.24
CA ALA A 4 7.80 7.09 -27.15
C ALA A 4 6.79 7.35 -26.03
N GLU A 5 6.03 6.32 -25.65
CA GLU A 5 5.00 6.41 -24.63
C GLU A 5 5.62 6.90 -23.33
N TRP A 6 5.06 7.97 -22.76
CA TRP A 6 5.51 8.53 -21.50
C TRP A 6 5.20 7.55 -20.37
N LYS A 7 6.23 7.02 -19.72
CA LYS A 7 6.10 6.05 -18.62
C LYS A 7 6.08 6.73 -17.27
N SER A 8 7.17 7.40 -16.91
CA SER A 8 7.30 8.15 -15.66
C SER A 8 8.13 9.41 -15.85
N LEU A 9 7.96 10.35 -14.93
CA LEU A 9 8.75 11.59 -14.90
C LEU A 9 10.22 11.26 -14.64
N GLU A 10 10.46 10.32 -13.73
CA GLU A 10 11.78 9.89 -13.27
C GLU A 10 12.58 9.28 -14.43
N GLU A 11 11.98 8.35 -15.19
CA GLU A 11 12.63 7.72 -16.35
C GLU A 11 12.92 8.75 -17.46
N CYS A 12 12.06 9.76 -17.61
CA CYS A 12 12.29 10.82 -18.58
C CYS A 12 13.46 11.71 -18.18
N LEU A 13 13.52 12.13 -16.91
CA LEU A 13 14.60 12.97 -16.40
C LEU A 13 15.96 12.26 -16.50
N GLU A 14 16.02 10.98 -16.11
CA GLU A 14 17.25 10.18 -16.12
C GLU A 14 17.82 9.93 -17.52
N LYS A 15 16.96 9.86 -18.56
CA LYS A 15 17.40 9.66 -19.94
C LYS A 15 17.96 10.91 -20.61
N HIS A 16 17.51 12.10 -20.20
CA HIS A 16 17.76 13.34 -20.95
C HIS A 16 18.65 14.34 -20.23
N LEU A 17 18.84 14.22 -18.92
CA LEU A 17 19.66 15.14 -18.13
C LEU A 17 20.99 14.50 -17.74
N PRO A 18 22.11 15.25 -17.79
CA PRO A 18 23.37 14.80 -17.22
C PRO A 18 23.25 14.74 -15.69
N LEU A 19 24.03 13.86 -15.07
CA LEU A 19 23.99 13.59 -13.63
C LEU A 19 23.98 14.83 -12.71
N PRO A 20 24.82 15.87 -12.91
CA PRO A 20 24.81 17.05 -12.03
C PRO A 20 23.50 17.84 -12.12
N ASP A 21 22.96 18.03 -13.32
CA ASP A 21 21.70 18.75 -13.52
C ASP A 21 20.51 17.93 -13.02
N LEU A 22 20.57 16.60 -13.19
CA LEU A 22 19.56 15.68 -12.67
C LEU A 22 19.45 15.76 -11.14
N GLN A 23 20.59 15.78 -10.43
CA GLN A 23 20.62 15.90 -8.98
C GLN A 23 19.99 17.22 -8.52
N GLU A 24 20.31 18.33 -9.18
CA GLU A 24 19.76 19.63 -8.84
C GLU A 24 18.25 19.71 -9.14
N VAL A 25 17.80 19.16 -10.26
CA VAL A 25 16.37 19.08 -10.60
C VAL A 25 15.62 18.21 -9.59
N LYS A 26 16.13 17.01 -9.26
CA LYS A 26 15.54 16.15 -8.22
C LYS A 26 15.52 16.86 -6.87
N ARG A 27 16.56 17.63 -6.53
CA ARG A 27 16.65 18.41 -5.30
C ARG A 27 15.56 19.48 -5.20
N VAL A 28 15.27 20.16 -6.31
CA VAL A 28 14.24 21.20 -6.37
C VAL A 28 12.82 20.60 -6.37
N LEU A 29 12.60 19.51 -7.11
CA LEU A 29 11.27 18.89 -7.24
C LEU A 29 10.84 18.09 -6.01
N TYR A 30 11.74 17.23 -5.49
CA TYR A 30 11.42 16.27 -4.44
C TYR A 30 12.06 16.63 -3.09
N GLY A 31 13.03 17.56 -3.07
CA GLY A 31 13.76 17.92 -1.86
C GLY A 31 15.01 17.06 -1.66
N LYS A 32 15.15 16.45 -0.48
CA LYS A 32 16.33 15.61 -0.17
C LYS A 32 16.24 14.28 -0.91
N GLU A 33 17.35 13.85 -1.53
CA GLU A 33 17.44 12.51 -2.10
C GLU A 33 17.30 11.44 -0.99
N LEU A 34 16.39 10.50 -1.23
CA LEU A 34 16.07 9.44 -0.28
C LEU A 34 16.97 8.23 -0.52
N ARG A 35 17.30 7.53 0.57
CA ARG A 35 18.04 6.27 0.48
C ARG A 35 17.09 5.16 0.04
N SER A 36 17.45 4.45 -1.02
CA SER A 36 16.74 3.23 -1.44
C SER A 36 16.90 2.14 -0.38
N LEU A 37 15.82 1.40 -0.11
CA LEU A 37 15.82 0.27 0.80
C LEU A 37 16.26 -1.02 0.09
N ASP A 38 17.11 -1.79 0.75
CA ASP A 38 17.49 -3.12 0.31
C ASP A 38 16.37 -4.11 0.63
N LEU A 39 15.46 -4.31 -0.33
CA LEU A 39 14.35 -5.24 -0.20
C LEU A 39 14.78 -6.68 -0.51
N PRO A 40 14.15 -7.70 0.10
CA PRO A 40 14.53 -9.09 -0.12
C PRO A 40 14.30 -9.51 -1.57
N ARG A 41 15.21 -10.32 -2.12
CA ARG A 41 15.15 -10.79 -3.53
C ARG A 41 13.85 -11.54 -3.83
N GLU A 42 13.37 -12.33 -2.88
CA GLU A 42 12.11 -13.08 -2.98
C GLU A 42 10.91 -12.15 -3.23
N ALA A 43 10.90 -10.96 -2.63
CA ALA A 43 9.86 -9.98 -2.85
C ALA A 43 9.89 -9.40 -4.28
N PHE A 44 11.08 -9.16 -4.84
CA PHE A 44 11.20 -8.74 -6.24
C PHE A 44 10.78 -9.83 -7.23
N GLU A 45 11.14 -11.09 -6.96
CA GLU A 45 10.73 -12.24 -7.78
C GLU A 45 9.19 -12.42 -7.75
N ALA A 46 8.59 -12.30 -6.57
CA ALA A 46 7.14 -12.35 -6.42
C ALA A 46 6.43 -11.16 -7.10
N ALA A 47 6.93 -9.94 -6.93
CA ALA A 47 6.38 -8.74 -7.58
C ALA A 47 6.45 -8.84 -9.11
N SER A 48 7.55 -9.36 -9.65
CA SER A 48 7.70 -9.59 -11.08
C SER A 48 6.73 -10.66 -11.62
N ARG A 49 6.53 -11.75 -10.88
CA ARG A 49 5.57 -12.80 -11.27
C ARG A 49 4.13 -12.28 -11.27
N GLU A 50 3.80 -11.46 -10.28
CA GLU A 50 2.48 -10.87 -10.11
C GLU A 50 2.30 -9.58 -10.93
N ASP A 51 3.26 -9.15 -11.75
CA ASP A 51 3.14 -7.97 -12.61
C ASP A 51 2.78 -6.67 -11.83
N PHE A 52 3.61 -6.31 -10.85
CA PHE A 52 3.58 -4.98 -10.22
C PHE A 52 4.97 -4.47 -9.87
N GLU A 53 5.08 -3.15 -9.77
CA GLU A 53 6.33 -2.48 -9.40
C GLU A 53 6.50 -2.46 -7.88
N LEU A 54 7.70 -2.80 -7.42
CA LEU A 54 8.10 -2.77 -6.01
C LEU A 54 9.26 -1.78 -5.84
N GLN A 55 9.04 -0.73 -5.06
CA GLN A 55 10.07 0.23 -4.67
C GLN A 55 10.05 0.44 -3.15
N GLY A 56 11.21 0.76 -2.58
CA GLY A 56 11.35 1.01 -1.15
C GLY A 56 12.31 2.17 -0.89
N TYR A 57 11.90 3.11 -0.04
CA TYR A 57 12.66 4.30 0.31
C TYR A 57 12.66 4.53 1.81
N ALA A 58 13.77 5.03 2.33
CA ALA A 58 13.93 5.34 3.74
C ALA A 58 13.86 6.87 3.98
N PHE A 59 12.96 7.26 4.89
CA PHE A 59 12.96 8.59 5.47
C PHE A 59 13.66 8.53 6.84
N GLU A 60 14.82 9.17 6.93
CA GLU A 60 15.63 9.17 8.14
C GLU A 60 15.49 10.51 8.87
N ALA A 61 15.37 10.44 10.19
CA ALA A 61 15.40 11.59 11.08
C ALA A 61 16.76 11.65 11.79
N ALA A 62 17.13 12.85 12.26
CA ALA A 62 18.32 13.01 13.10
C ALA A 62 18.15 12.23 14.41
N GLU A 63 19.25 11.66 14.92
CA GLU A 63 19.23 10.93 16.17
C GLU A 63 18.88 11.86 17.35
N GLU A 64 17.84 11.51 18.08
CA GLU A 64 17.48 12.20 19.31
C GLU A 64 18.23 11.58 20.50
N GLN A 65 18.79 12.41 21.40
CA GLN A 65 19.57 11.92 22.54
C GLN A 65 18.75 11.11 23.56
N LEU A 66 17.46 11.46 23.72
CA LEU A 66 16.60 10.92 24.77
C LEU A 66 15.56 9.91 24.25
N ARG A 67 15.18 10.01 22.97
CA ARG A 67 14.17 9.14 22.38
C ARG A 67 14.81 8.10 21.48
N ARG A 68 14.42 6.85 21.69
CA ARG A 68 14.77 5.76 20.78
C ARG A 68 14.07 5.96 19.42
N PRO A 69 14.71 5.57 18.31
CA PRO A 69 14.11 5.66 16.99
C PRO A 69 12.82 4.83 16.92
N ARG A 70 11.78 5.39 16.31
CA ARG A 70 10.51 4.72 16.06
C ARG A 70 10.41 4.40 14.58
N ILE A 71 11.00 3.27 14.20
CA ILE A 71 11.04 2.82 12.80
C ILE A 71 9.75 2.08 12.48
N VAL A 72 9.06 2.50 11.43
CA VAL A 72 7.84 1.89 10.93
C VAL A 72 7.95 1.76 9.41
N HIS A 73 7.65 0.59 8.88
CA HIS A 73 7.54 0.35 7.45
C HIS A 73 6.08 0.51 7.02
N VAL A 74 5.85 1.40 6.05
CA VAL A 74 4.52 1.67 5.51
C VAL A 74 4.48 1.22 4.05
N GLY A 75 3.48 0.42 3.69
CA GLY A 75 3.22 -0.02 2.33
C GLY A 75 2.09 0.79 1.70
N LEU A 76 2.33 1.32 0.52
CA LEU A 76 1.32 2.04 -0.27
C LEU A 76 1.01 1.22 -1.51
N VAL A 77 -0.25 0.89 -1.71
CA VAL A 77 -0.69 0.04 -2.83
C VAL A 77 -1.51 0.85 -3.82
N GLN A 78 -0.97 0.97 -5.03
CA GLN A 78 -1.69 1.46 -6.21
C GLN A 78 -1.91 0.29 -7.17
N ASN A 79 -3.16 0.05 -7.56
CA ASN A 79 -3.50 -1.08 -8.41
C ASN A 79 -4.54 -0.70 -9.47
N ARG A 80 -4.45 -1.33 -10.65
CA ARG A 80 -5.46 -1.20 -11.71
C ARG A 80 -6.63 -2.15 -11.47
N ILE A 81 -7.80 -1.80 -12.01
CA ILE A 81 -8.98 -2.66 -11.96
C ILE A 81 -8.71 -3.92 -12.79
N PRO A 82 -8.81 -5.13 -12.22
CA PRO A 82 -8.40 -6.38 -12.90
C PRO A 82 -9.41 -6.84 -13.98
N LEU A 83 -10.66 -6.43 -13.86
CA LEU A 83 -11.76 -6.80 -14.76
C LEU A 83 -12.39 -5.55 -15.37
N PRO A 84 -13.03 -5.65 -16.54
CA PRO A 84 -13.71 -4.51 -17.14
C PRO A 84 -14.88 -4.05 -16.25
N ALA A 85 -15.21 -2.76 -16.34
CA ALA A 85 -16.19 -2.13 -15.47
C ALA A 85 -17.61 -2.73 -15.61
N ASN A 86 -17.91 -3.43 -16.70
CA ASN A 86 -19.19 -4.08 -16.95
C ASN A 86 -19.31 -5.51 -16.37
N ALA A 87 -18.25 -6.05 -15.78
CA ALA A 87 -18.29 -7.36 -15.14
C ALA A 87 -19.20 -7.37 -13.89
N PRO A 88 -19.75 -8.53 -13.47
CA PRO A 88 -20.54 -8.62 -12.24
C PRO A 88 -19.75 -8.14 -11.01
N VAL A 89 -20.41 -7.38 -10.14
CA VAL A 89 -19.79 -6.78 -8.94
C VAL A 89 -19.10 -7.82 -8.05
N ALA A 90 -19.73 -8.99 -7.85
CA ALA A 90 -19.15 -10.07 -7.05
C ALA A 90 -17.82 -10.58 -7.64
N GLU A 91 -17.73 -10.68 -8.97
CA GLU A 91 -16.51 -11.11 -9.66
C GLU A 91 -15.43 -10.03 -9.57
N GLN A 92 -15.80 -8.76 -9.76
CA GLN A 92 -14.89 -7.62 -9.61
C GLN A 92 -14.27 -7.57 -8.21
N VAL A 93 -15.10 -7.68 -7.16
CA VAL A 93 -14.64 -7.70 -5.76
C VAL A 93 -13.74 -8.91 -5.50
N SER A 94 -14.10 -10.09 -6.00
CA SER A 94 -13.29 -11.30 -5.80
C SER A 94 -11.92 -11.22 -6.51
N ALA A 95 -11.88 -10.71 -7.74
CA ALA A 95 -10.65 -10.56 -8.52
C ALA A 95 -9.71 -9.55 -7.85
N LEU A 96 -10.29 -8.49 -7.33
CA LEU A 96 -9.58 -7.45 -6.60
C LEU A 96 -9.02 -7.94 -5.26
N HIS A 97 -9.77 -8.73 -4.50
CA HIS A 97 -9.26 -9.37 -3.28
C HIS A 97 -8.08 -10.29 -3.57
N ARG A 98 -8.13 -11.09 -4.64
CA ARG A 98 -7.00 -11.94 -5.05
C ARG A 98 -5.77 -11.11 -5.38
N ARG A 99 -5.95 -10.01 -6.12
CA ARG A 99 -4.87 -9.09 -6.46
C ARG A 99 -4.24 -8.45 -5.21
N ILE A 100 -5.06 -7.98 -4.28
CA ILE A 100 -4.58 -7.39 -3.03
C ILE A 100 -3.88 -8.43 -2.17
N LYS A 101 -4.41 -9.66 -2.09
CA LYS A 101 -3.77 -10.74 -1.33
C LYS A 101 -2.33 -10.96 -1.78
N ALA A 102 -2.10 -11.07 -3.10
CA ALA A 102 -0.76 -11.23 -3.65
C ALA A 102 0.18 -10.04 -3.29
N ILE A 103 -0.33 -8.81 -3.35
CA ILE A 103 0.46 -7.61 -3.00
C ILE A 103 0.81 -7.59 -1.51
N VAL A 104 -0.14 -7.95 -0.64
CA VAL A 104 0.10 -7.98 0.81
C VAL A 104 1.05 -9.09 1.22
N GLU A 105 1.02 -10.24 0.56
CA GLU A 105 2.01 -11.30 0.78
C GLU A 105 3.44 -10.77 0.52
N VAL A 106 3.63 -9.99 -0.56
CA VAL A 106 4.92 -9.35 -0.85
C VAL A 106 5.25 -8.23 0.16
N ALA A 107 4.27 -7.42 0.56
CA ALA A 107 4.48 -6.39 1.58
C ALA A 107 4.89 -7.00 2.94
N ALA A 108 4.35 -8.18 3.28
CA ALA A 108 4.73 -8.92 4.47
C ALA A 108 6.18 -9.42 4.40
N MET A 109 6.64 -9.90 3.24
CA MET A 109 8.05 -10.26 3.02
C MET A 109 8.99 -9.05 3.22
N CYS A 110 8.55 -7.86 2.85
CA CYS A 110 9.28 -6.61 3.05
C CYS A 110 9.21 -6.06 4.48
N GLY A 111 8.51 -6.71 5.42
CA GLY A 111 8.42 -6.28 6.81
C GLY A 111 7.53 -5.05 7.05
N VAL A 112 6.55 -4.81 6.16
CA VAL A 112 5.59 -3.70 6.30
C VAL A 112 4.74 -3.86 7.56
N ASN A 113 4.63 -2.79 8.36
CA ASN A 113 3.81 -2.76 9.57
C ASN A 113 2.39 -2.24 9.30
N ILE A 114 2.26 -1.26 8.40
CA ILE A 114 0.99 -0.60 8.07
C ILE A 114 0.87 -0.59 6.56
N ILE A 115 -0.25 -1.07 6.02
CA ILE A 115 -0.53 -1.03 4.59
C ILE A 115 -1.80 -0.24 4.29
N CYS A 116 -1.75 0.58 3.25
CA CYS A 116 -2.85 1.43 2.80
C CYS A 116 -3.17 1.14 1.32
N PHE A 117 -4.47 1.16 0.98
CA PHE A 117 -4.99 0.93 -0.36
C PHE A 117 -5.61 2.21 -0.94
N GLN A 118 -5.64 2.31 -2.28
CA GLN A 118 -6.32 3.38 -2.99
C GLN A 118 -7.83 3.44 -2.67
N GLU A 119 -8.38 4.67 -2.63
CA GLU A 119 -9.82 4.93 -2.47
C GLU A 119 -10.64 4.32 -3.62
N VAL A 120 -11.90 3.95 -3.34
CA VAL A 120 -12.89 3.40 -4.29
C VAL A 120 -12.26 2.38 -5.24
N LEU A 121 -11.86 1.27 -4.65
CA LEU A 121 -11.14 0.18 -5.29
C LEU A 121 -11.95 -0.55 -6.39
N CYS A 122 -13.26 -0.32 -6.45
CA CYS A 122 -14.17 -0.81 -7.49
C CYS A 122 -14.40 0.28 -8.57
N PRO A 123 -14.78 -0.08 -9.81
CA PRO A 123 -15.00 0.90 -10.87
C PRO A 123 -15.99 1.99 -10.46
N HIS A 124 -15.66 3.24 -10.78
CA HIS A 124 -16.61 4.34 -10.67
C HIS A 124 -17.68 4.16 -11.75
N HIS A 125 -18.84 3.62 -11.38
CA HIS A 125 -19.97 3.53 -12.28
C HIS A 125 -20.57 4.91 -12.51
N GLN A 126 -20.76 5.25 -13.79
CA GLN A 126 -21.37 6.50 -14.24
C GLN A 126 -22.82 6.21 -14.67
N GLU A 127 -23.61 5.61 -13.77
CA GLU A 127 -25.07 5.38 -13.94
C GLU A 127 -25.72 5.14 -12.56
N PRO A 128 -26.96 5.63 -12.31
CA PRO A 128 -27.61 5.54 -11.01
C PRO A 128 -28.22 4.15 -10.81
N ARG A 129 -27.40 3.15 -10.48
CA ARG A 129 -27.89 1.91 -9.86
C ARG A 129 -27.68 2.00 -8.35
N PRO A 130 -28.58 1.42 -7.53
CA PRO A 130 -28.72 1.86 -6.16
C PRO A 130 -27.43 1.57 -5.36
N PRO A 131 -26.97 2.53 -4.54
CA PRO A 131 -25.71 2.43 -3.78
C PRO A 131 -25.62 1.23 -2.82
N CYS A 132 -26.70 0.47 -2.66
CA CYS A 132 -26.79 -0.69 -1.78
C CYS A 132 -26.05 -1.95 -2.27
N CYS A 133 -25.62 -2.04 -3.53
CA CYS A 133 -24.87 -3.20 -4.02
C CYS A 133 -23.37 -3.16 -3.66
N TYR A 134 -22.82 -1.98 -3.35
CA TYR A 134 -21.41 -1.78 -3.01
C TYR A 134 -21.16 -1.54 -1.52
N THR A 135 -22.21 -1.38 -0.72
CA THR A 135 -22.12 -1.12 0.73
C THR A 135 -22.42 -2.39 1.55
N PRO A 136 -21.43 -3.27 1.77
CA PRO A 136 -21.47 -4.05 3.01
C PRO A 136 -21.37 -3.05 4.16
N SER A 137 -22.12 -3.27 5.24
CA SER A 137 -21.98 -2.44 6.45
C SER A 137 -20.52 -2.49 6.92
N CYS A 138 -19.95 -1.36 7.33
CA CYS A 138 -18.52 -1.25 7.68
C CYS A 138 -18.04 -2.27 8.74
N CYS A 139 -18.96 -2.87 9.50
CA CYS A 139 -18.66 -3.88 10.53
C CYS A 139 -18.83 -5.33 10.06
N LEU A 140 -19.46 -5.59 8.91
CA LEU A 140 -19.77 -6.94 8.41
C LEU A 140 -19.26 -7.15 6.99
N ILE A 141 -18.12 -6.57 6.65
CA ILE A 141 -17.51 -6.85 5.36
C ILE A 141 -16.88 -8.26 5.43
N PRO A 142 -17.29 -9.23 4.60
CA PRO A 142 -16.59 -10.51 4.51
C PRO A 142 -15.11 -10.35 4.15
N SER A 143 -14.75 -9.23 3.50
CA SER A 143 -13.37 -8.88 3.17
C SER A 143 -12.51 -8.56 4.40
N VAL A 144 -13.05 -7.85 5.40
CA VAL A 144 -12.35 -7.57 6.68
C VAL A 144 -12.23 -8.87 7.50
N PHE A 145 -13.28 -9.70 7.50
CA PHE A 145 -13.28 -10.96 8.25
C PHE A 145 -12.30 -11.99 7.68
N SER A 146 -12.18 -12.09 6.34
CA SER A 146 -11.21 -13.00 5.70
C SER A 146 -9.76 -12.59 5.99
N TYR A 147 -9.47 -11.29 6.03
CA TYR A 147 -8.14 -10.77 6.35
C TYR A 147 -7.73 -11.04 7.81
N CYS A 148 -8.65 -10.83 8.76
CA CYS A 148 -8.43 -11.16 10.17
C CYS A 148 -8.29 -12.68 10.39
N SER A 149 -9.12 -13.50 9.74
CA SER A 149 -9.12 -14.96 9.92
C SER A 149 -7.82 -15.64 9.47
N GLU A 150 -7.25 -15.24 8.32
CA GLU A 150 -5.98 -15.80 7.83
C GLU A 150 -4.79 -15.32 8.69
N SER A 151 -4.83 -14.09 9.21
CA SER A 151 -3.80 -13.55 10.13
C SER A 151 -3.82 -14.21 11.52
N ILE A 152 -4.96 -14.74 11.97
CA ILE A 152 -5.09 -15.43 13.27
C ILE A 152 -4.48 -16.85 13.22
N HIS A 153 -4.42 -17.49 12.05
CA HIS A 153 -3.87 -18.85 11.94
C HIS A 153 -2.32 -18.90 12.00
N SER A 154 -1.63 -17.77 11.84
CA SER A 154 -0.17 -17.70 11.87
C SER A 154 0.44 -17.38 13.24
N SER A 155 -0.35 -17.29 14.32
CA SER A 155 0.19 -17.04 15.68
C SER A 155 -0.69 -17.59 16.81
N PRO A 156 -0.49 -18.85 17.26
CA PRO A 156 -1.34 -19.46 18.30
C PRO A 156 -1.01 -19.03 19.75
N SER A 157 -0.01 -18.17 19.99
CA SER A 157 0.63 -18.12 21.33
C SER A 157 0.22 -16.96 22.27
N LEU A 158 -0.71 -16.06 21.91
CA LEU A 158 -0.94 -14.85 22.71
C LEU A 158 -2.41 -14.53 23.03
N TYR A 159 -3.21 -15.53 23.38
CA TYR A 159 -4.64 -15.31 23.74
C TYR A 159 -5.01 -15.41 25.22
N HIS A 160 -4.06 -15.47 26.16
CA HIS A 160 -4.41 -15.67 27.57
C HIS A 160 -4.42 -14.44 28.50
N HIS A 161 -4.19 -13.21 28.02
CA HIS A 161 -3.98 -12.08 28.95
C HIS A 161 -4.72 -10.76 28.74
N LEU A 162 -5.71 -10.64 27.86
CA LEU A 162 -6.43 -9.36 27.69
C LEU A 162 -7.95 -9.50 27.72
N VAL A 163 -8.46 -10.16 28.75
CA VAL A 163 -9.85 -9.97 29.21
C VAL A 163 -9.79 -9.31 30.58
N GLN A 164 -9.95 -7.98 30.60
CA GLN A 164 -10.46 -7.12 31.68
C GLN A 164 -9.70 -5.79 31.76
N ALA A 165 -10.32 -4.71 31.27
CA ALA A 165 -10.57 -3.50 32.05
C ALA A 165 -11.36 -2.45 31.23
N PRO A 166 -12.44 -1.86 31.79
CA PRO A 166 -13.18 -0.75 31.21
C PRO A 166 -12.64 0.61 31.69
N GLY A 167 -12.85 1.67 30.90
CA GLY A 167 -12.99 3.03 31.45
C GLY A 167 -12.05 4.13 30.93
N THR A 168 -12.70 5.18 30.41
CA THR A 168 -12.40 6.63 30.57
C THR A 168 -11.24 7.30 29.80
N HIS A 169 -11.61 7.93 28.66
CA HIS A 169 -11.31 9.32 28.22
C HIS A 169 -9.83 9.73 27.82
N PRO A 170 -9.59 10.88 27.17
CA PRO A 170 -9.74 11.12 25.72
C PRO A 170 -8.57 11.93 25.11
N TRP A 171 -7.82 11.45 24.10
CA TRP A 171 -6.77 12.30 23.50
C TRP A 171 -6.72 12.22 21.97
N LEU A 172 -7.38 13.22 21.37
CA LEU A 172 -6.96 14.04 20.23
C LEU A 172 -6.03 13.38 19.20
N LEU A 173 -6.62 12.90 18.11
CA LEU A 173 -5.92 12.73 16.83
C LEU A 173 -5.65 14.11 16.23
N TYR A 174 -4.38 14.50 16.15
CA TYR A 174 -3.92 15.44 15.13
C TYR A 174 -3.57 14.61 13.89
N SER A 175 -4.40 14.75 12.86
CA SER A 175 -4.06 14.38 11.48
C SER A 175 -3.08 15.41 10.94
N LEU A 176 -2.00 14.95 10.30
CA LEU A 176 -1.45 15.63 9.14
C LEU A 176 -2.22 15.17 7.90
#